data_AF-A0A8K0PCC1-F1
#
_entry.id   AF-A0A8K0PCC1-F1
#
_cell.length_a   1.000
_cell.length_b   1.000
_cell.length_c   1.000
_cell.angle_alpha   90.00
_cell.angle_beta   90.00
_cell.angle_gamma   90.00
#
_symmetry.space_group_name_H-M   'P 1'
#
loop_
_entity.id
_entity.type
_entity.pdbx_description
1 polymer ?
#
loop_
_entity_poly.entity_id
_entity_poly.type
_entity_poly.pdbx_seq_one_letter_code
_entity_poly.pdbx_strand_id
1 'polypeptide(L)'
;MGYVLSHEAVRLFVEKGVNDSKICRKDHGGAEDVEMGKCMEKLGVKIGDSRDSLGRGRFFPLVPEQHLTPGGSYTEIWFSKEKYYPTEEINPTVIRESCIK
;
A
#
# COMPACT_ATOMS: atom_id res chain seq x y z
N MET A 1 5.86 5.90 -2.18
CA MET A 1 5.06 5.21 -1.13
C MET A 1 4.40 6.26 -0.23
N GLY A 2 3.43 5.90 0.60
CA GLY A 2 2.83 6.80 1.61
C GLY A 2 1.59 6.20 2.27
N TYR A 3 1.32 6.56 3.52
CA TYR A 3 0.12 6.17 4.27
C TYR A 3 -0.46 7.38 5.01
N VAL A 4 -1.75 7.32 5.34
CA VAL A 4 -2.44 8.37 6.10
C VAL A 4 -2.98 7.74 7.38
N LEU A 5 -2.66 8.35 8.52
CA LEU A 5 -3.13 7.92 9.83
C LEU A 5 -4.11 8.95 10.37
N SER A 6 -5.18 8.47 11.01
CA SER A 6 -6.07 9.35 11.77
C SER A 6 -5.34 9.85 13.01
N HIS A 7 -5.85 10.94 13.58
CA HIS A 7 -5.34 11.48 14.85
C HIS A 7 -5.27 10.39 15.95
N GLU A 8 -6.32 9.58 16.07
CA GLU A 8 -6.36 8.51 17.09
C GLU A 8 -5.35 7.39 16.81
N ALA A 9 -5.12 7.04 15.54
CA ALA A 9 -4.10 6.05 15.19
C ALA A 9 -2.69 6.53 15.59
N VAL A 10 -2.37 7.80 15.33
CA VAL A 10 -1.09 8.40 15.77
C VAL A 10 -0.98 8.41 17.29
N ARG A 11 -2.05 8.77 18.00
CA ARG A 11 -2.08 8.74 19.47
C ARG A 11 -1.79 7.34 20.02
N LEU A 12 -2.47 6.32 19.50
CA LEU A 12 -2.24 4.92 19.89
C LEU A 12 -0.81 4.47 19.57
N PHE A 13 -0.30 4.86 18.41
CA PHE A 13 1.08 4.56 18.01
C PHE A 13 2.10 5.12 19.00
N VAL A 14 1.97 6.39 19.37
CA VAL A 14 2.93 7.04 20.29
C VAL A 14 2.76 6.57 21.73
N GLU A 15 1.52 6.49 22.22
CA GLU A 15 1.25 6.20 23.63
C GLU A 15 1.39 4.71 23.98
N LYS A 16 1.10 3.82 23.02
CA LYS A 16 1.03 2.36 23.28
C LYS A 16 1.96 1.54 22.41
N GLY A 17 2.22 1.97 21.17
CA GLY A 17 2.95 1.17 20.18
C GLY A 17 4.46 1.33 20.27
N VAL A 18 4.97 2.53 20.01
CA VAL A 18 6.39 2.81 19.73
C VAL A 18 7.33 2.38 20.86
N ASN A 19 6.84 2.31 22.11
CA ASN A 19 7.63 1.89 23.26
C ASN A 19 7.57 0.40 23.57
N ASP A 20 6.63 -0.35 23.01
CA ASP A 20 6.45 -1.78 23.25
C ASP A 20 6.94 -2.61 22.05
N SER A 21 8.07 -3.32 22.23
CA SER A 21 8.67 -4.17 21.19
C SER A 21 7.83 -5.39 20.81
N LYS A 22 6.84 -5.78 21.63
CA LYS A 22 5.90 -6.85 21.29
C LYS A 22 4.83 -6.36 20.31
N ILE A 23 4.49 -5.08 20.38
CA ILE A 23 3.54 -4.44 19.49
C ILE A 23 4.25 -4.00 18.21
N CYS A 24 5.20 -3.07 18.32
CA CYS A 24 5.87 -2.46 17.17
C CYS A 24 7.36 -2.84 17.17
N ARG A 25 7.87 -3.27 16.02
CA ARG A 25 9.28 -3.63 15.84
C ARG A 25 10.18 -2.43 16.12
N LYS A 26 11.35 -2.67 16.74
CA LYS A 26 12.30 -1.63 17.16
C LYS A 26 13.71 -1.74 16.55
N ASP A 27 14.03 -2.84 15.90
CA ASP A 27 15.32 -3.00 15.20
C ASP A 27 15.25 -2.37 13.80
N HIS A 28 16.40 -2.26 13.13
CA HIS A 28 16.50 -1.72 11.77
C HIS A 28 16.12 -2.75 10.67
N GLY A 29 15.48 -3.85 11.05
CA GLY A 29 15.09 -4.92 10.13
C GLY A 29 13.67 -4.72 9.58
N GLY A 30 13.38 -5.40 8.46
CA GLY A 30 12.07 -5.36 7.81
C GLY A 30 11.85 -4.12 6.93
N ALA A 31 10.75 -4.14 6.18
CA ALA A 31 10.30 -2.99 5.42
C ALA A 31 9.46 -2.10 6.34
N GLU A 32 9.82 -0.82 6.46
CA GLU A 32 9.19 0.12 7.43
C GLU A 32 7.68 0.19 7.27
N ASP A 33 7.17 0.26 6.04
CA ASP A 33 5.76 0.36 5.72
C ASP A 33 4.98 -0.92 6.08
N VAL A 34 5.57 -2.10 5.84
CA VAL A 34 5.02 -3.39 6.26
C VAL A 34 4.95 -3.50 7.77
N GLU A 35 6.02 -3.11 8.47
CA GLU A 35 6.07 -3.18 9.93
C GLU A 35 5.16 -2.14 10.59
N MET A 36 5.00 -0.97 9.97
CA MET A 36 4.00 0.03 10.35
C MET A 36 2.58 -0.56 10.26
N GLY A 37 2.24 -1.25 9.17
CA GLY A 37 0.95 -1.94 9.02
C GLY A 37 0.69 -2.96 10.12
N LYS A 38 1.66 -3.83 10.41
CA LYS A 38 1.57 -4.84 11.49
C LYS A 38 1.42 -4.20 12.88
N CYS A 39 2.15 -3.12 13.14
CA CYS A 39 2.07 -2.36 14.38
C CYS A 39 0.66 -1.76 14.57
N MET A 40 0.08 -1.17 13.53
CA MET A 40 -1.28 -0.61 13.55
C MET A 40 -2.35 -1.69 13.81
N GLU A 41 -2.24 -2.84 13.14
CA GLU A 41 -3.15 -3.97 13.35
C GLU A 41 -3.13 -4.46 14.82
N LYS A 42 -1.94 -4.62 15.40
CA LYS A 42 -1.79 -5.03 16.81
C LYS A 42 -2.31 -3.98 17.80
N LEU A 43 -2.30 -2.70 17.42
CA LEU A 43 -2.94 -1.62 18.18
C LEU A 43 -4.46 -1.57 18.03
N GLY A 44 -5.04 -2.46 17.21
CA GLY A 44 -6.47 -2.50 16.91
C GLY A 44 -6.93 -1.42 15.93
N VAL A 45 -5.99 -0.76 15.22
CA VAL A 45 -6.31 0.22 14.19
C VAL A 45 -6.74 -0.52 12.93
N LYS A 46 -7.94 -0.21 12.44
CA LYS A 46 -8.49 -0.84 11.23
C LYS A 46 -7.96 -0.17 9.98
N ILE A 47 -7.64 -0.98 8.97
CA ILE A 47 -7.29 -0.51 7.64
C ILE A 47 -8.55 0.00 6.94
N GLY A 48 -8.47 1.23 6.41
CA GLY A 48 -9.51 1.82 5.59
C GLY A 48 -9.30 1.57 4.10
N ASP A 49 -10.38 1.56 3.32
CA ASP A 49 -10.28 1.55 1.86
C ASP A 49 -9.77 2.91 1.36
N SER A 50 -8.58 2.92 0.77
CA SER A 50 -7.92 4.11 0.26
C SER A 50 -8.13 4.32 -1.24
N ARG A 51 -8.93 3.50 -1.91
CA ARG A 51 -9.26 3.68 -3.33
C ARG A 51 -10.12 4.92 -3.54
N ASP A 52 -10.16 5.42 -4.77
CA ASP A 52 -11.07 6.50 -5.14
C ASP A 52 -12.52 5.99 -5.30
N SER A 53 -13.46 6.87 -5.65
CA SER A 53 -14.87 6.53 -5.84
C SER A 53 -15.13 5.53 -6.98
N LEU A 54 -14.14 5.28 -7.84
CA LEU A 54 -14.20 4.30 -8.93
C LEU A 54 -13.44 3.01 -8.58
N GLY A 55 -12.96 2.86 -7.35
CA GLY A 55 -12.20 1.68 -6.92
C GLY A 55 -10.76 1.64 -7.42
N ARG A 56 -10.18 2.78 -7.83
CA ARG A 56 -8.79 2.85 -8.31
C ARG A 56 -7.82 3.21 -7.18
N GLY A 57 -6.61 2.65 -7.21
CA GLY A 57 -5.57 2.94 -6.21
C GLY A 57 -5.15 4.42 -6.22
N ARG A 58 -4.80 4.96 -5.04
CA ARG A 58 -4.26 6.32 -4.87
C ARG A 58 -2.83 6.36 -4.33
N PHE A 59 -2.34 5.26 -3.78
CA PHE A 59 -0.99 5.13 -3.23
C PHE A 59 -0.26 4.02 -3.97
N PHE A 60 0.81 4.40 -4.68
CA PHE A 60 1.58 3.49 -5.51
C PHE A 60 3.04 3.46 -5.02
N PRO A 61 3.61 2.27 -4.73
CA PRO A 61 4.99 2.16 -4.26
C PRO A 61 6.02 2.13 -5.39
N LEU A 62 5.58 1.89 -6.63
CA LEU A 62 6.42 1.79 -7.83
C LEU A 62 6.31 3.05 -8.70
N VAL A 63 7.26 3.23 -9.63
CA VAL A 63 7.20 4.36 -10.58
C VAL A 63 6.09 4.17 -11.62
N PRO A 64 5.57 5.24 -12.25
CA PRO A 64 4.44 5.15 -13.19
C PRO A 64 4.66 4.16 -14.33
N GLU A 65 5.87 4.08 -14.88
CA GLU A 65 6.23 3.19 -16.00
C GLU A 65 5.96 1.72 -15.66
N GLN A 66 6.16 1.34 -14.39
CA GLN A 66 5.94 -0.02 -13.89
C GLN A 66 4.45 -0.36 -13.73
N HIS A 67 3.56 0.63 -13.74
CA HIS A 67 2.11 0.44 -13.69
C HIS A 67 1.45 0.48 -15.07
N LEU A 68 2.12 1.10 -16.06
CA LEU A 68 1.55 1.33 -17.40
C LEU A 68 1.98 0.29 -18.44
N THR A 69 2.97 -0.55 -18.14
CA THR A 69 3.54 -1.51 -19.10
C THR A 69 2.88 -2.90 -18.96
N PRO A 70 2.04 -3.34 -19.92
CA PRO A 70 1.43 -4.67 -19.88
C PRO A 70 2.51 -5.75 -20.01
N GLY A 71 2.48 -6.78 -19.15
CA GLY A 71 3.48 -7.85 -19.16
C GLY A 71 4.90 -7.41 -18.76
N GLY A 72 5.07 -6.16 -18.32
CA GLY A 72 6.34 -5.63 -17.80
C GLY A 72 6.68 -6.26 -16.45
N SER A 73 7.15 -7.51 -16.48
CA SER A 73 8.04 -8.24 -15.55
C SER A 73 8.05 -7.87 -14.05
N TYR A 74 6.95 -7.40 -13.48
CA TYR A 74 6.88 -7.05 -12.06
C TYR A 74 5.67 -7.68 -11.35
N THR A 75 4.94 -8.55 -12.05
CA THR A 75 3.94 -9.46 -11.50
C THR A 75 4.52 -10.39 -10.41
N GLU A 76 5.85 -10.57 -10.37
CA GLU A 76 6.54 -11.33 -9.30
C GLU A 76 7.05 -10.48 -8.12
N ILE A 77 6.87 -9.16 -8.13
CA ILE A 77 7.28 -8.31 -7.00
C ILE A 77 6.36 -8.57 -5.80
N TRP A 78 6.92 -8.46 -4.58
CA TRP A 78 6.20 -8.39 -3.30
C TRP A 78 4.89 -7.60 -3.39
N PHE A 79 4.88 -6.47 -4.11
CA PHE A 79 3.71 -5.62 -4.28
C PHE A 79 2.51 -6.38 -4.82
N SER A 80 2.66 -7.25 -5.83
CA SER A 80 1.53 -8.02 -6.40
C SER A 80 1.01 -9.10 -5.45
N LYS A 81 1.86 -9.64 -4.58
CA LYS A 81 1.50 -10.66 -3.58
C LYS A 81 0.83 -10.06 -2.34
N GLU A 82 1.25 -8.85 -1.96
CA GLU A 82 0.83 -8.18 -0.73
C GLU A 82 -0.38 -7.24 -0.94
N LYS A 83 -0.94 -7.12 -2.17
CA LYS A 83 -2.14 -6.28 -2.37
C LYS A 83 -3.36 -6.96 -1.76
N TYR A 84 -4.09 -6.20 -0.97
CA TYR A 84 -5.40 -6.62 -0.48
C TYR A 84 -6.46 -6.65 -1.60
N TYR A 85 -6.40 -5.68 -2.52
CA TYR A 85 -7.34 -5.58 -3.65
C TYR A 85 -6.64 -5.98 -4.96
N PRO A 86 -7.24 -6.89 -5.76
CA PRO A 86 -6.70 -7.23 -7.07
C PRO A 86 -6.76 -6.01 -7.99
N THR A 87 -5.74 -5.84 -8.83
CA THR A 87 -5.76 -4.86 -9.91
C THR A 87 -6.46 -5.46 -11.12
N GLU A 88 -7.40 -4.74 -11.70
CA GLU A 88 -7.92 -5.11 -13.02
C GLU A 88 -6.83 -4.87 -14.06
N GLU A 89 -6.56 -5.88 -14.88
CA GLU A 89 -5.59 -5.74 -15.97
C GLU A 89 -6.15 -4.79 -17.02
N ILE A 90 -5.38 -3.75 -17.36
CA ILE A 90 -5.78 -2.82 -18.42
C ILE A 90 -5.63 -3.56 -19.75
N ASN A 91 -6.74 -3.74 -20.47
CA ASN A 91 -6.71 -4.30 -21.82
C ASN A 91 -5.83 -3.41 -22.72
N PRO A 92 -4.76 -3.93 -23.35
CA PRO A 92 -3.84 -3.15 -24.19
C PRO A 92 -4.54 -2.38 -25.32
N THR A 93 -5.70 -2.86 -25.77
CA THR A 93 -6.54 -2.22 -26.80
C THR A 93 -7.07 -0.86 -26.34
N VAL A 94 -7.43 -0.73 -25.05
CA VAL A 94 -7.97 0.50 -24.45
C VAL A 94 -6.88 1.59 -24.31
N ILE A 95 -5.63 1.19 -24.03
CA ILE A 95 -4.51 2.13 -23.91
C ILE A 95 -4.23 2.81 -25.26
N ARG A 96 -4.29 2.04 -26.36
CA ARG A 96 -4.09 2.60 -27.71
C ARG A 96 -5.14 3.63 -28.07
N GLU A 97 -6.40 3.39 -27.74
CA GLU A 97 -7.48 4.35 -28.02
C GLU A 97 -7.37 5.63 -27.20
N SER A 98 -6.90 5.54 -25.95
CA SER A 98 -6.75 6.71 -25.07
C SER A 98 -5.56 7.62 -25.42
N CYS A 99 -4.55 7.10 -26.13
CA CYS A 99 -3.37 7.86 -26.58
C CYS A 99 -3.49 8.44 -28.00
N ILE A 100 -4.61 8.17 -28.70
CA ILE A 100 -4.89 8.66 -30.07
C ILE A 100 -5.80 9.91 -30.05
N LYS A 101 -6.11 10.45 -28.87
CA LYS A 101 -6.67 11.80 -28.70
C LYS A 101 -5.62 12.72 -28.10
#